data_AF-A0A177IA07-F1
#
_entry.id   AF-A0A177IA07-F1
#
_cell.length_a   1.000
_cell.length_b   1.000
_cell.length_c   1.000
_cell.angle_alpha   90.00
_cell.angle_beta   90.00
_cell.angle_gamma   90.00
#
_symmetry.space_group_name_H-M   'P 1'
#
loop_
_entity.id
_entity.type
_entity.pdbx_description
1 polymer ?
#
loop_
_entity_poly.entity_id
_entity_poly.type
_entity_poly.pdbx_seq_one_letter_code
_entity_poly.pdbx_strand_id
1 'polypeptide(L)'
;MQWSTKGFSARQRTIFGVIAIVAAVFVVLSALRFTGLIICLIILPLALFMLYSRPDASEQKTLKSSISLSADDIEDVVEEYEHFAHSPEAEAIADRTLHRPALLDPECEDPAIEKFHYELSTAKRFVRRLDARLAKPNMETSEIEQLLKITDQRAFDLKESWLAARRSALALGPKYDPNSRD
;
A
#
# COMPACT_ATOMS: atom_id res chain seq x y z
N MET A 1 -21.81 -3.50 35.21
CA MET A 1 -20.33 -3.59 35.29
C MET A 1 -19.84 -4.49 34.15
N GLN A 2 -19.47 -3.90 33.00
CA GLN A 2 -18.90 -4.65 31.88
C GLN A 2 -17.40 -4.83 32.13
N TRP A 3 -16.96 -6.07 32.29
CA TRP A 3 -15.54 -6.40 32.38
C TRP A 3 -14.93 -6.30 30.99
N SER A 4 -14.13 -5.25 30.77
CA SER A 4 -13.28 -5.12 29.59
C SER A 4 -12.14 -6.14 29.68
N THR A 5 -12.28 -7.26 28.98
CA THR A 5 -11.15 -8.17 28.72
C THR A 5 -10.25 -7.50 27.69
N LYS A 6 -9.33 -6.64 28.16
CA LYS A 6 -8.22 -6.17 27.33
C LYS A 6 -7.42 -7.39 26.87
N GLY A 7 -7.59 -7.78 25.61
CA GLY A 7 -6.75 -8.78 24.97
C GLY A 7 -5.29 -8.34 25.11
N PHE A 8 -4.45 -9.21 25.69
CA PHE A 8 -3.03 -8.96 25.81
C PHE A 8 -2.44 -8.75 24.41
N SER A 9 -1.81 -7.59 24.19
CA SER A 9 -1.15 -7.31 22.91
C SER A 9 -0.06 -8.34 22.63
N ALA A 10 0.25 -8.62 21.36
CA ALA A 10 1.27 -9.59 20.96
C ALA A 10 2.61 -9.36 21.70
N ARG A 11 2.95 -8.08 21.91
CA ARG A 11 4.11 -7.62 22.68
C ARG A 11 4.06 -8.01 24.16
N GLN A 12 2.89 -7.95 24.81
CA GLN A 12 2.73 -8.44 26.18
C GLN A 12 2.87 -9.95 26.27
N ARG A 13 2.28 -10.73 25.34
CA ARG A 13 2.41 -12.19 25.33
C ARG A 13 3.87 -12.64 25.17
N THR A 14 4.66 -11.94 24.33
CA THR A 14 6.10 -12.20 24.21
C THR A 14 6.87 -11.84 25.47
N ILE A 15 6.53 -10.72 26.14
CA ILE A 15 7.17 -10.33 27.40
C ILE A 15 6.85 -11.34 28.51
N PHE A 16 5.61 -11.77 28.65
CA PHE A 16 5.22 -12.79 29.62
C PHE A 16 5.87 -14.15 29.32
N GLY A 17 5.99 -14.54 28.05
CA GLY A 17 6.71 -15.75 27.64
C GLY A 17 8.19 -15.71 28.00
N VAL A 18 8.86 -14.59 27.72
CA VAL A 18 10.29 -14.39 28.05
C VAL A 18 10.49 -14.39 29.57
N ILE A 19 9.63 -13.69 30.33
CA ILE A 19 9.71 -13.67 31.80
C ILE A 19 9.51 -15.07 32.39
N ALA A 20 8.55 -15.86 31.87
CA ALA A 20 8.31 -17.22 32.32
C ALA A 20 9.52 -18.14 32.05
N ILE A 21 10.16 -17.99 30.89
CA ILE A 21 11.38 -18.74 30.53
C ILE A 21 12.54 -18.35 31.45
N VAL A 22 12.76 -17.05 31.68
CA VAL A 22 13.82 -16.54 32.57
C VAL A 22 13.59 -17.01 34.01
N ALA A 23 12.35 -16.98 34.50
CA ALA A 23 12.00 -17.47 35.83
C ALA A 23 12.21 -18.99 35.97
N ALA A 24 11.83 -19.78 34.96
CA ALA A 24 12.05 -21.22 34.93
C ALA A 24 13.56 -21.55 34.93
N VAL A 25 14.35 -20.83 34.14
CA VAL A 25 15.82 -20.96 34.12
C VAL A 25 16.42 -20.63 35.49
N PHE A 26 15.97 -19.56 36.14
CA PHE A 26 16.47 -19.13 37.45
C PHE A 26 16.17 -20.16 38.56
N VAL A 27 14.97 -20.75 38.55
CA VAL A 27 14.56 -21.82 39.48
C VAL A 27 15.40 -23.09 39.27
N VAL A 28 15.64 -23.47 38.02
CA VAL A 28 16.43 -24.67 37.66
C VAL A 28 17.91 -24.50 38.03
N LEU A 29 18.50 -23.32 37.80
CA LEU A 29 19.89 -23.01 38.17
C LEU A 29 20.10 -22.97 39.68
N SER A 30 19.10 -22.52 40.44
CA SER A 30 19.17 -22.45 41.90
C SER A 30 19.09 -23.83 42.57
N ALA A 31 18.43 -24.80 41.94
CA ALA A 31 18.18 -26.12 42.52
C ALA A 31 19.21 -27.21 42.11
N LEU A 32 19.74 -27.20 40.87
CA LEU A 32 20.62 -28.27 40.35
C LEU A 32 21.91 -27.69 39.75
N ARG A 33 22.96 -27.59 40.57
CA ARG A 33 24.25 -26.90 40.27
C ARG A 33 25.09 -27.39 39.07
N PHE A 34 24.60 -28.31 38.23
CA PHE A 34 25.27 -28.68 36.95
C PHE A 34 24.27 -29.02 35.83
N THR A 35 23.16 -29.69 36.16
CA THR A 35 22.13 -30.09 35.18
C THR A 35 21.39 -28.88 34.56
N GLY A 36 21.25 -27.77 35.29
CA GLY A 36 20.60 -26.57 34.77
C GLY A 36 21.33 -25.93 33.58
N LEU A 37 22.64 -26.13 33.48
CA LEU A 37 23.47 -25.59 32.40
C LEU A 37 23.12 -26.25 31.06
N ILE A 38 22.85 -27.56 31.06
CA ILE A 38 22.44 -28.32 29.87
C ILE A 38 21.08 -27.84 29.35
N ILE A 39 20.15 -27.54 30.25
CA ILE A 39 18.81 -27.03 29.89
C ILE A 39 18.91 -25.63 29.28
N CYS A 40 19.73 -24.73 29.85
CA CYS A 40 19.99 -23.42 29.25
C CYS A 40 20.59 -23.53 27.84
N LEU A 41 21.50 -24.48 27.62
CA LEU A 41 22.14 -24.70 26.33
C LEU A 41 21.14 -25.11 25.23
N ILE A 42 19.98 -25.68 25.60
CA ILE A 42 18.92 -26.05 24.66
C ILE A 42 17.89 -24.92 24.52
N ILE A 43 17.43 -24.33 25.63
CA ILE A 43 16.36 -23.32 25.61
C ILE A 43 16.85 -22.00 25.00
N LEU A 44 18.09 -21.59 25.27
CA LEU A 44 18.62 -20.31 24.82
C LEU A 44 18.72 -20.21 23.28
N PRO A 45 19.27 -21.20 22.55
CA PRO A 45 19.25 -21.17 21.08
C PRO A 45 17.83 -21.30 20.52
N LEU A 46 16.92 -22.06 21.15
CA LEU A 46 15.51 -22.12 20.73
C LEU A 46 14.80 -20.78 20.91
N ALA A 47 15.02 -20.08 22.03
CA ALA A 47 14.46 -18.76 22.30
C ALA A 47 15.05 -17.70 21.36
N LEU A 48 16.37 -17.75 21.11
CA LEU A 48 17.01 -16.90 20.11
C LEU A 48 16.47 -17.20 18.70
N PHE A 49 16.36 -18.47 18.32
CA PHE A 49 15.80 -18.87 17.04
C PHE A 49 14.35 -18.41 16.89
N MET A 50 13.53 -18.49 17.93
CA MET A 50 12.15 -18.01 17.90
C MET A 50 12.09 -16.47 17.86
N LEU A 51 13.06 -15.78 18.46
CA LEU A 51 13.21 -14.33 18.41
C LEU A 51 13.73 -13.83 17.06
N TYR A 52 14.58 -14.61 16.39
CA TYR A 52 15.17 -14.28 15.08
C TYR A 52 14.30 -14.73 13.90
N SER A 53 13.58 -15.85 14.01
CA SER A 53 12.64 -16.36 12.99
C SER A 53 11.30 -15.63 13.03
N ARG A 54 11.27 -14.34 13.39
CA ARG A 54 10.04 -13.53 13.47
C ARG A 54 9.23 -13.66 12.18
N PRO A 55 8.02 -14.24 12.24
CA PRO A 55 7.10 -14.33 11.10
C PRO A 55 6.81 -12.96 10.47
N ASP A 56 6.81 -11.91 11.29
CA ASP A 56 6.59 -10.52 10.89
C ASP A 56 7.48 -10.10 9.72
N ALA A 57 8.75 -10.53 9.66
CA ALA A 57 9.64 -10.14 8.57
C ALA A 57 9.21 -10.72 7.21
N SER A 58 8.69 -11.96 7.22
CA SER A 58 8.18 -12.61 6.01
C SER A 58 6.83 -12.02 5.58
N GLU A 59 5.94 -11.76 6.52
CA GLU A 59 4.64 -11.15 6.28
C GLU A 59 4.78 -9.72 5.76
N GLN A 60 5.63 -8.90 6.39
CA GLN A 60 5.91 -7.54 5.94
C GLN A 60 6.51 -7.53 4.53
N LYS A 61 7.37 -8.50 4.18
CA LYS A 61 7.90 -8.62 2.83
C LYS A 61 6.78 -8.90 1.82
N THR A 62 5.87 -9.81 2.15
CA THR A 62 4.70 -10.12 1.31
C THR A 62 3.80 -8.90 1.15
N LEU A 63 3.45 -8.22 2.25
CA LEU A 63 2.61 -7.02 2.20
C LEU A 63 3.25 -5.89 1.38
N LYS A 64 4.56 -5.67 1.52
CA LYS A 64 5.28 -4.69 0.69
C LYS A 64 5.25 -5.07 -0.80
N SER A 65 5.33 -6.35 -1.12
CA SER A 65 5.16 -6.83 -2.49
C SER A 65 3.75 -6.58 -3.01
N SER A 66 2.71 -6.80 -2.20
CA SER A 66 1.33 -6.47 -2.57
C SER A 66 1.15 -4.97 -2.80
N ILE A 67 1.75 -4.13 -1.97
CA ILE A 67 1.71 -2.67 -2.15
C ILE A 67 2.37 -2.28 -3.47
N SER A 68 3.51 -2.89 -3.81
CA SER A 68 4.18 -2.64 -5.09
C SER A 68 3.25 -2.96 -6.25
N LEU A 69 2.60 -4.13 -6.23
CA LEU A 69 1.68 -4.53 -7.30
C LEU A 69 0.51 -3.56 -7.45
N SER A 70 -0.09 -3.13 -6.35
CA SER A 70 -1.18 -2.14 -6.39
C SER A 70 -0.70 -0.73 -6.78
N ALA A 71 0.59 -0.43 -6.60
CA ALA A 71 1.19 0.80 -7.10
C ALA A 71 1.46 0.72 -8.60
N ASP A 72 1.84 -0.45 -9.12
CA ASP A 72 1.97 -0.71 -10.56
C ASP A 72 0.61 -0.49 -11.25
N ASP A 73 -0.50 -0.92 -10.65
CA ASP A 73 -1.86 -0.63 -11.17
C ASP A 73 -2.15 0.87 -11.31
N ILE A 74 -1.57 1.71 -10.42
CA ILE A 74 -1.67 3.17 -10.51
C ILE A 74 -0.81 3.66 -11.68
N GLU A 75 0.43 3.19 -11.77
CA GLU A 75 1.37 3.56 -12.83
C GLU A 75 0.85 3.19 -14.22
N ASP A 76 0.20 2.04 -14.37
CA ASP A 76 -0.43 1.61 -15.63
C ASP A 76 -1.47 2.63 -16.13
N VAL A 77 -2.34 3.14 -15.26
CA VAL A 77 -3.33 4.15 -15.64
C VAL A 77 -2.66 5.49 -15.96
N VAL A 78 -1.61 5.84 -15.22
CA VAL A 78 -0.80 7.04 -15.53
C VAL A 78 -0.17 6.90 -16.91
N GLU A 79 0.45 5.77 -17.21
CA GLU A 79 1.08 5.50 -18.49
C GLU A 79 0.06 5.48 -19.63
N GLU A 80 -1.13 4.89 -19.43
CA GLU A 80 -2.19 4.91 -20.43
C GLU A 80 -2.63 6.34 -20.76
N TYR A 81 -2.75 7.20 -19.75
CA TYR A 81 -3.04 8.61 -19.97
C TYR A 81 -1.89 9.34 -20.68
N GLU A 82 -0.63 9.12 -20.27
CA GLU A 82 0.53 9.74 -20.91
C GLU A 82 0.68 9.28 -22.37
N HIS A 83 0.40 8.01 -22.66
CA HIS A 83 0.35 7.47 -24.00
C HIS A 83 -0.76 8.17 -24.80
N PHE A 84 -1.98 8.24 -24.27
CA PHE A 84 -3.06 9.00 -24.92
C PHE A 84 -2.66 10.46 -25.20
N ALA A 85 -2.08 11.15 -24.20
CA ALA A 85 -1.78 12.57 -24.27
C ALA A 85 -0.61 12.90 -25.21
N HIS A 86 0.46 12.10 -25.19
CA HIS A 86 1.74 12.45 -25.79
C HIS A 86 2.23 11.47 -26.86
N SER A 87 1.59 10.31 -27.05
CA SER A 87 2.05 9.32 -28.04
C SER A 87 2.03 9.90 -29.46
N PRO A 88 3.07 9.64 -30.28
CA PRO A 88 3.09 10.02 -31.68
C PRO A 88 2.32 9.04 -32.58
N GLU A 89 1.73 7.97 -32.02
CA GLU A 89 1.01 6.97 -32.79
C GLU A 89 -0.27 7.55 -33.41
N ALA A 90 -0.57 7.13 -34.64
CA ALA A 90 -1.72 7.62 -35.39
C ALA A 90 -3.05 7.38 -34.65
N GLU A 91 -3.16 6.25 -33.95
CA GLU A 91 -4.34 5.90 -33.15
C GLU A 91 -4.52 6.85 -31.96
N ALA A 92 -3.47 7.10 -31.18
CA ALA A 92 -3.51 8.06 -30.07
C ALA A 92 -3.79 9.51 -30.55
N ILE A 93 -3.23 9.90 -31.70
CA ILE A 93 -3.52 11.20 -32.33
C ILE A 93 -4.99 11.29 -32.73
N ALA A 94 -5.52 10.29 -33.45
CA ALA A 94 -6.93 10.25 -33.86
C ALA A 94 -7.84 10.29 -32.63
N ASP A 95 -7.49 9.54 -31.59
CA ASP A 95 -8.26 9.46 -30.37
C ASP A 95 -8.34 10.80 -29.62
N ARG A 96 -7.21 11.48 -29.43
CA ARG A 96 -7.17 12.76 -28.72
C ARG A 96 -7.64 13.96 -29.56
N THR A 97 -7.73 13.83 -30.87
CA THR A 97 -8.18 14.93 -31.76
C THR A 97 -9.62 14.76 -32.25
N LEU A 98 -10.04 13.54 -32.58
CA LEU A 98 -11.34 13.28 -33.20
C LEU A 98 -12.36 12.70 -32.22
N HIS A 99 -11.93 11.87 -31.27
CA HIS A 99 -12.86 11.11 -30.42
C HIS A 99 -13.04 11.73 -29.04
N ARG A 100 -11.95 12.11 -28.38
CA ARG A 100 -11.94 12.52 -26.97
C ARG A 100 -11.05 13.74 -26.71
N PRO A 101 -11.21 14.86 -27.45
CA PRO A 101 -10.40 16.07 -27.24
C PRO A 101 -10.58 16.67 -25.84
N ALA A 102 -11.76 16.53 -25.23
CA ALA A 102 -12.05 17.05 -23.89
C ALA A 102 -11.13 16.49 -22.78
N LEU A 103 -10.58 15.28 -22.93
CA LEU A 103 -9.65 14.71 -21.95
C LEU A 103 -8.33 15.48 -21.84
N LEU A 104 -7.92 16.16 -22.92
CA LEU A 104 -6.69 16.96 -22.92
C LEU A 104 -6.87 18.33 -22.27
N ASP A 105 -8.11 18.76 -22.06
CA ASP A 105 -8.38 20.05 -21.42
C ASP A 105 -8.45 19.87 -19.89
N PRO A 106 -7.49 20.40 -19.13
CA PRO A 106 -7.50 20.32 -17.67
C PRO A 106 -8.63 21.13 -17.02
N GLU A 107 -9.19 22.11 -17.75
CA GLU A 107 -10.24 23.01 -17.29
C GLU A 107 -11.63 22.60 -17.81
N CYS A 108 -11.78 21.36 -18.29
CA CYS A 108 -13.08 20.85 -18.71
C CYS A 108 -14.07 20.85 -17.53
N GLU A 109 -15.23 21.49 -17.71
CA GLU A 109 -16.29 21.56 -16.68
C GLU A 109 -17.06 20.24 -16.50
N ASP A 110 -16.75 19.21 -17.30
CA ASP A 110 -17.36 17.91 -17.11
C ASP A 110 -16.85 17.28 -15.80
N PRO A 111 -17.76 16.93 -14.86
CA PRO A 111 -17.37 16.50 -13.53
C PRO A 111 -16.60 15.18 -13.52
N ALA A 112 -16.76 14.32 -14.53
CA ALA A 112 -16.01 13.07 -14.62
C ALA A 112 -14.56 13.33 -15.09
N ILE A 113 -14.38 14.25 -16.05
CA ILE A 113 -13.06 14.64 -16.55
C ILE A 113 -12.29 15.42 -15.49
N GLU A 114 -12.92 16.40 -14.82
CA GLU A 114 -12.32 17.15 -13.71
C GLU A 114 -11.87 16.21 -12.59
N LYS A 115 -12.75 15.28 -12.17
CA LYS A 115 -12.43 14.30 -11.13
C LYS A 115 -11.22 13.44 -11.51
N PHE A 116 -11.15 12.98 -12.77
CA PHE A 116 -10.01 12.19 -13.22
C PHE A 116 -8.70 12.98 -13.16
N HIS A 117 -8.65 14.22 -13.64
CA HIS A 117 -7.44 15.05 -13.55
C HIS A 117 -7.02 15.30 -12.11
N TYR A 118 -7.98 15.52 -11.22
CA TYR A 118 -7.72 15.60 -9.78
C TYR A 118 -7.08 14.31 -9.27
N GLU A 119 -7.72 13.15 -9.46
CA GLU A 119 -7.22 11.86 -8.97
C GLU A 119 -5.84 11.52 -9.55
N LEU A 120 -5.65 11.73 -10.86
CA LEU A 120 -4.38 11.54 -11.56
C LEU A 120 -3.25 12.35 -10.89
N SER A 121 -3.50 13.63 -10.60
CA SER A 121 -2.50 14.49 -9.96
C SER A 121 -2.16 14.03 -8.54
N THR A 122 -3.15 13.56 -7.78
CA THR A 122 -2.91 13.09 -6.41
C THR A 122 -2.24 11.71 -6.38
N ALA A 123 -2.58 10.83 -7.31
CA ALA A 123 -2.01 9.50 -7.48
C ALA A 123 -0.53 9.57 -7.85
N LYS A 124 -0.15 10.40 -8.83
CA LYS A 124 1.27 10.67 -9.18
C LYS A 124 2.08 11.11 -7.95
N ARG A 125 1.51 12.01 -7.13
CA ARG A 125 2.17 12.48 -5.89
C ARG A 125 2.21 11.40 -4.81
N PHE A 126 1.27 10.47 -4.79
CA PHE A 126 1.22 9.38 -3.84
C PHE A 126 2.31 8.36 -4.14
N VAL A 127 2.38 7.85 -5.37
CA VAL A 127 3.37 6.86 -5.82
C VAL A 127 4.79 7.39 -5.62
N ARG A 128 5.08 8.64 -6.02
CA ARG A 128 6.40 9.27 -5.80
C ARG A 128 6.86 9.29 -4.33
N ARG A 129 5.92 9.23 -3.37
CA ARG A 129 6.22 9.23 -1.93
C ARG A 129 6.11 7.85 -1.30
N LEU A 130 5.64 6.85 -2.04
CA LEU A 130 5.35 5.52 -1.53
C LEU A 130 6.64 4.79 -1.15
N ASP A 131 7.65 4.80 -2.02
CA ASP A 131 8.95 4.17 -1.75
C ASP A 131 9.60 4.71 -0.47
N ALA A 132 9.61 6.03 -0.31
CA ALA A 132 10.14 6.67 0.89
C ALA A 132 9.37 6.29 2.16
N ARG A 133 8.07 5.97 2.06
CA ARG A 133 7.28 5.48 3.19
C ARG A 133 7.58 4.01 3.49
N LEU A 134 7.73 3.18 2.46
CA LEU A 134 8.05 1.74 2.58
C LEU A 134 9.47 1.48 3.08
N ALA A 135 10.39 2.41 2.82
CA ALA A 135 11.78 2.37 3.28
C ALA A 135 11.96 2.73 4.76
N LYS A 136 10.91 3.19 5.46
CA LYS A 136 11.01 3.55 6.88
C LYS A 136 11.40 2.33 7.73
N PRO A 137 12.49 2.41 8.52
CA PRO A 137 12.85 1.35 9.44
C PRO A 137 11.81 1.28 10.56
N ASN A 138 11.43 0.05 10.95
CA ASN A 138 10.50 -0.24 12.06
C ASN A 138 9.02 0.11 11.80
N MET A 139 8.55 0.04 10.56
CA MET A 139 7.11 0.11 10.26
C MET A 139 6.41 -1.13 10.83
N GLU A 140 5.32 -0.93 11.57
CA GLU A 140 4.54 -2.03 12.14
C GLU A 140 3.71 -2.72 11.04
N THR A 141 3.44 -4.02 11.17
CA THR A 141 2.69 -4.79 10.16
C THR A 141 1.32 -4.16 9.88
N SER A 142 0.61 -3.67 10.92
CA SER A 142 -0.68 -2.99 10.76
C SER A 142 -0.60 -1.68 9.98
N GLU A 143 0.52 -0.96 10.05
CA GLU A 143 0.72 0.27 9.27
C GLU A 143 0.93 -0.06 7.78
N ILE A 144 1.60 -1.18 7.49
CA ILE A 144 1.79 -1.68 6.12
C ILE A 144 0.45 -2.16 5.55
N GLU A 145 -0.35 -2.90 6.32
CA GLU A 145 -1.71 -3.29 5.92
C GLU A 145 -2.60 -2.09 5.62
N GLN A 146 -2.56 -1.06 6.47
CA GLN A 146 -3.30 0.17 6.23
C GLN A 146 -2.82 0.88 4.97
N LEU A 147 -1.51 0.89 4.71
CA LEU A 147 -0.93 1.46 3.50
C LEU A 147 -1.35 0.67 2.25
N LEU A 148 -1.40 -0.65 2.32
CA LEU A 148 -1.94 -1.52 1.26
C LEU A 148 -3.38 -1.14 0.94
N LYS A 149 -4.25 -1.10 1.94
CA LYS A 149 -5.66 -0.73 1.73
C LYS A 149 -5.82 0.66 1.10
N ILE A 150 -5.00 1.63 1.48
CA ILE A 150 -5.02 2.97 0.88
C ILE A 150 -4.53 2.93 -0.56
N THR A 151 -3.52 2.12 -0.86
CA THR A 151 -2.97 1.96 -2.22
C THR A 151 -4.00 1.31 -3.13
N ASP A 152 -4.62 0.22 -2.69
CA ASP A 152 -5.70 -0.49 -3.41
C ASP A 152 -6.88 0.45 -3.72
N GLN A 153 -7.32 1.21 -2.72
CA GLN A 153 -8.42 2.16 -2.90
C GLN A 153 -8.07 3.24 -3.93
N ARG A 154 -6.85 3.77 -3.88
CA ARG A 154 -6.40 4.78 -4.84
C ARG A 154 -6.27 4.23 -6.26
N ALA A 155 -5.77 3.01 -6.42
CA ALA A 155 -5.71 2.33 -7.71
C ALA A 155 -7.12 2.15 -8.29
N PHE A 156 -8.07 1.70 -7.46
CA PHE A 156 -9.47 1.57 -7.84
C PHE A 156 -10.10 2.90 -8.25
N ASP A 157 -9.99 3.94 -7.40
CA ASP A 157 -10.60 5.25 -7.64
C ASP A 157 -10.04 5.92 -8.91
N LEU A 158 -8.72 5.81 -9.13
CA LEU A 158 -8.07 6.33 -10.34
C LEU A 158 -8.55 5.59 -11.59
N LYS A 159 -8.61 4.25 -11.55
CA LYS A 159 -9.08 3.45 -12.69
C LYS A 159 -10.55 3.72 -13.02
N GLU A 160 -11.40 3.84 -12.00
CA GLU A 160 -12.82 4.15 -12.18
C GLU A 160 -13.00 5.55 -12.77
N SER A 161 -12.30 6.55 -12.24
CA SER A 161 -12.37 7.92 -12.76
C SER A 161 -11.84 8.02 -14.20
N TRP A 162 -10.79 7.27 -14.55
CA TRP A 162 -10.29 7.20 -15.92
C TRP A 162 -11.33 6.65 -16.90
N LEU A 163 -11.97 5.54 -16.57
CA LEU A 163 -13.02 4.96 -17.42
C LEU A 163 -14.24 5.89 -17.54
N ALA A 164 -14.62 6.55 -16.45
CA ALA A 164 -15.71 7.52 -16.46
C ALA A 164 -15.38 8.73 -17.34
N ALA A 165 -14.19 9.29 -17.20
CA ALA A 165 -13.72 10.43 -17.99
C ALA A 165 -13.66 10.09 -19.49
N ARG A 166 -13.14 8.90 -19.86
CA ARG A 166 -13.13 8.47 -21.28
C ARG A 166 -14.52 8.37 -21.88
N ARG A 167 -15.48 7.82 -21.13
CA ARG A 167 -16.89 7.74 -21.59
C ARG A 167 -17.50 9.13 -21.74
N SER A 168 -17.25 10.02 -20.77
CA SER A 168 -17.79 11.37 -20.82
C SER A 168 -17.20 12.18 -21.97
N ALA A 169 -15.88 12.11 -22.15
CA ALA A 169 -15.20 12.76 -23.27
C ALA A 169 -15.67 12.24 -24.63
N LEU A 170 -15.98 10.94 -24.74
CA LEU A 170 -16.55 10.39 -25.97
C LEU A 170 -17.98 10.90 -26.22
N ALA A 171 -18.77 11.09 -25.17
CA ALA A 171 -20.12 11.64 -25.25
C ALA A 171 -20.13 13.12 -25.65
N LEU A 172 -19.16 13.91 -25.16
CA LEU A 172 -18.90 15.28 -25.64
C LEU A 172 -18.46 15.26 -27.11
N GLY A 173 -17.61 14.29 -27.46
CA GLY A 173 -17.19 14.00 -28.83
C GLY A 173 -16.52 15.19 -29.53
N PRO A 174 -16.59 15.26 -30.87
CA PRO A 174 -15.96 16.33 -31.65
C PRO A 174 -16.61 17.71 -31.48
N LYS A 175 -17.77 17.78 -30.80
CA LYS A 175 -18.50 19.04 -30.57
C LYS A 175 -17.96 19.82 -29.38
N TYR A 176 -17.00 19.23 -28.66
CA TYR A 176 -16.29 19.91 -27.60
C TYR A 176 -15.49 21.09 -28.18
N ASP A 177 -15.93 22.31 -27.86
CA ASP A 177 -15.20 23.52 -28.19
C ASP A 177 -14.64 24.12 -26.90
N PRO A 178 -13.31 24.09 -26.69
CA PRO A 178 -12.70 24.71 -25.51
C PRO A 178 -12.91 26.23 -25.47
N ASN A 179 -13.26 26.86 -26.60
CA ASN A 179 -13.46 28.30 -26.72
C ASN A 179 -14.94 28.74 -26.61
N SER A 180 -15.91 27.85 -26.42
CA SER A 180 -17.32 28.24 -26.26
C SER A 180 -17.64 28.86 -24.89
N ARG A 181 -16.61 29.30 -24.17
CA ARG A 181 -16.65 29.86 -22.81
C ARG A 181 -16.76 31.40 -22.79
N ASP A 182 -16.88 32.03 -23.97
CA ASP A 182 -17.09 33.47 -24.19
C ASP A 182 -18.53 33.77 -24.65
#